data_AF-A0A922XL03-F1
#
_entry.id   AF-A0A922XL03-F1
#
_cell.length_a   1.000
_cell.length_b   1.000
_cell.length_c   1.000
_cell.angle_alpha   90.00
_cell.angle_beta   90.00
_cell.angle_gamma   90.00
#
_symmetry.space_group_name_H-M   'P 1'
#
loop_
_entity.id
_entity.type
_entity.pdbx_description
1 polymer ?
#
loop_
_entity_poly.entity_id
_entity_poly.type
_entity_poly.pdbx_seq_one_letter_code
_entity_poly.pdbx_strand_id
1 'polypeptide(L)'
;MATNKNYHLGLLHLVHLLISADGVIDENERNALIAIKNKEEIPDSILNEFEQEIVQKKEREIYQQGIALINECSQEEKLNAFVHLYKLSEVDGSVHVKEVRLLLYSIKMAGIEFNDVVAHAARAI
;
A
#
# COMPACT_ATOMS: atom_id res chain seq x y z
N MET A 1 -14.97 11.72 5.59
CA MET A 1 -15.36 10.58 4.71
C MET A 1 -15.63 9.38 5.59
N ALA A 2 -16.57 8.51 5.25
CA ALA A 2 -16.76 7.27 6.02
C ALA A 2 -15.46 6.47 5.94
N THR A 3 -14.94 6.04 7.09
CA THR A 3 -13.72 5.24 7.19
C THR A 3 -13.92 3.95 6.39
N ASN A 4 -13.35 3.86 5.19
CA ASN A 4 -13.43 2.65 4.40
C ASN A 4 -12.36 1.67 4.91
N LYS A 5 -12.80 0.76 5.78
CA LYS A 5 -11.93 -0.27 6.39
C LYS A 5 -11.17 -1.08 5.35
N ASN A 6 -11.80 -1.41 4.22
CA ASN A 6 -11.17 -2.18 3.15
C ASN A 6 -10.03 -1.40 2.50
N TYR A 7 -10.24 -0.11 2.24
CA TYR A 7 -9.20 0.75 1.69
C TYR A 7 -7.99 0.84 2.63
N HIS A 8 -8.22 1.10 3.92
CA HIS A 8 -7.13 1.21 4.90
C HIS A 8 -6.37 -0.10 5.08
N LEU A 9 -7.08 -1.22 5.32
CA LEU A 9 -6.43 -2.51 5.48
C LEU A 9 -5.71 -2.93 4.19
N GLY A 10 -6.35 -2.76 3.04
CA GLY A 10 -5.76 -3.07 1.74
C GLY A 10 -4.47 -2.30 1.49
N LEU A 11 -4.48 -1.00 1.78
CA LEU A 11 -3.30 -0.13 1.66
C LEU A 11 -2.18 -0.57 2.60
N LEU A 12 -2.47 -0.83 3.88
CA LEU A 12 -1.47 -1.27 4.86
C LEU A 12 -0.80 -2.59 4.45
N HIS A 13 -1.57 -3.56 3.96
CA HIS A 13 -1.04 -4.85 3.46
C HIS A 13 -0.07 -4.65 2.29
N LEU A 14 -0.42 -3.80 1.32
CA LEU A 14 0.43 -3.56 0.16
C LEU A 14 1.67 -2.72 0.50
N VAL A 15 1.55 -1.76 1.41
CA VAL A 15 2.67 -0.94 1.89
C VAL A 15 3.69 -1.79 2.63
N HIS A 16 3.22 -2.68 3.52
CA HIS A 16 4.09 -3.64 4.20
C HIS A 16 4.86 -4.50 3.19
N LEU A 17 4.18 -5.10 2.22
CA LEU A 17 4.87 -5.91 1.19
C LEU A 17 5.83 -5.14 0.31
N LEU A 18 5.54 -3.86 0.04
CA LEU A 18 6.41 -3.01 -0.75
C LEU A 18 7.73 -2.80 -0.01
N ILE A 19 7.67 -2.42 1.27
CA ILE A 19 8.86 -2.00 2.01
C ILE A 19 9.62 -3.20 2.58
N SER A 20 8.94 -4.29 2.94
CA SER A 20 9.62 -5.51 3.43
C SER A 20 10.25 -6.35 2.30
N ALA A 21 10.19 -5.90 1.04
CA ALA A 21 10.63 -6.68 -0.13
C ALA A 21 12.15 -6.97 -0.17
N ASP A 22 12.96 -6.15 0.49
CA ASP A 22 14.41 -6.31 0.62
C ASP A 22 14.81 -7.30 1.73
N GLY A 23 13.87 -7.70 2.60
CA GLY A 23 14.07 -8.64 3.69
C GLY A 23 14.70 -8.02 4.94
N VAL A 24 14.87 -6.69 5.00
CA VAL A 24 15.37 -5.97 6.16
C VAL A 24 14.21 -5.16 6.75
N ILE A 25 13.52 -5.74 7.74
CA ILE A 25 12.46 -5.03 8.46
C ILE A 25 13.14 -3.98 9.36
N ASP A 26 13.23 -2.75 8.86
CA ASP A 26 13.89 -1.59 9.48
C ASP A 26 12.89 -0.50 9.90
N GLU A 27 13.37 0.50 10.65
CA GLU A 27 12.70 1.75 10.99
C GLU A 27 11.99 2.40 9.79
N ASN A 28 12.48 2.19 8.57
CA ASN A 28 11.86 2.67 7.32
C ASN A 28 10.43 2.15 7.13
N GLU A 29 10.19 0.86 7.36
CA GLU A 29 8.85 0.27 7.25
C GLU A 29 7.90 0.91 8.27
N ARG A 30 8.37 1.03 9.51
CA ARG A 30 7.59 1.64 10.59
C ARG A 30 7.29 3.11 10.31
N ASN A 31 8.28 3.86 9.83
CA ASN A 31 8.12 5.28 9.49
C ASN A 31 7.12 5.47 8.35
N ALA A 32 7.17 4.60 7.33
CA ALA A 32 6.21 4.64 6.23
C ALA A 32 4.79 4.27 6.66
N LEU A 33 4.61 3.22 7.47
CA LEU A 33 3.30 2.85 8.01
C LEU A 33 2.71 3.98 8.86
N ILE A 34 3.53 4.65 9.69
CA ILE A 34 3.10 5.83 10.46
C ILE A 34 2.75 7.00 9.54
N ALA A 35 3.55 7.26 8.50
CA ALA A 35 3.28 8.33 7.54
C ALA A 35 1.95 8.11 6.80
N ILE A 36 1.69 6.88 6.33
CA ILE A 36 0.43 6.50 5.69
C ILE A 36 -0.73 6.61 6.66
N LYS A 37 -0.58 6.09 7.88
CA LYS A 37 -1.58 6.19 8.93
C LYS A 37 -2.00 7.63 9.18
N ASN A 38 -1.03 8.55 9.31
CA ASN A 38 -1.31 9.96 9.55
C ASN A 38 -1.96 10.64 8.33
N LYS A 39 -1.52 10.28 7.11
CA LYS A 39 -2.00 10.90 5.87
C LYS A 39 -3.42 10.49 5.52
N GLU A 40 -3.77 9.22 5.74
CA GLU A 40 -5.10 8.66 5.46
C GLU A 40 -6.01 8.66 6.70
N GLU A 41 -5.57 9.28 7.81
CA GLU A 41 -6.29 9.34 9.08
C GLU A 41 -6.76 7.95 9.56
N ILE A 42 -5.89 6.94 9.41
CA ILE A 42 -6.19 5.55 9.73
C ILE A 42 -6.35 5.41 11.26
N PRO A 43 -7.50 4.89 11.76
CA PRO A 43 -7.70 4.68 13.19
C PRO A 43 -6.70 3.66 13.75
N ASP A 44 -6.24 3.89 14.98
CA ASP A 44 -5.34 2.95 15.68
C ASP A 44 -5.93 1.53 15.77
N SER A 45 -7.25 1.39 15.86
CA SER A 45 -7.91 0.08 15.87
C SER A 45 -7.67 -0.71 14.58
N ILE A 46 -7.65 -0.05 13.42
CA ILE A 46 -7.39 -0.68 12.12
C ILE A 46 -5.91 -1.03 11.97
N LEU A 47 -5.02 -0.15 12.43
CA LEU A 47 -3.58 -0.42 12.42
C LEU A 47 -3.23 -1.60 13.34
N ASN A 48 -3.78 -1.64 14.54
CA ASN A 48 -3.58 -2.75 15.49
C ASN A 48 -4.14 -4.08 14.94
N GLU A 49 -5.30 -4.04 14.28
CA GLU A 49 -5.87 -5.22 13.61
C GLU A 49 -4.93 -5.73 12.52
N PHE A 50 -4.44 -4.83 11.66
CA PHE A 50 -3.46 -5.14 10.64
C PHE A 50 -2.18 -5.78 11.21
N GLU A 51 -1.59 -5.17 12.24
CA GLU A 51 -0.36 -5.66 12.88
C GLU A 51 -0.53 -7.07 13.48
N GLN A 52 -1.68 -7.35 14.09
CA GLN A 52 -1.97 -8.68 14.63
C GLN A 52 -2.15 -9.73 13.51
N GLU A 53 -2.74 -9.34 12.40
CA GLU A 53 -3.00 -10.23 11.28
C GLU A 53 -1.74 -10.65 10.51
N ILE A 54 -0.81 -9.72 10.25
CA ILE A 54 0.36 -10.01 9.41
C ILE A 54 1.34 -10.98 10.06
N VAL A 55 1.41 -11.01 11.40
CA VAL A 55 2.32 -11.87 12.16
C VAL A 55 2.11 -13.37 11.84
N GLN A 56 0.89 -13.75 11.46
CA GLN A 56 0.53 -15.14 11.20
C GLN A 56 0.46 -15.49 9.71
N LYS A 57 0.66 -14.52 8.81
CA LYS A 57 0.46 -14.68 7.37
C LYS A 57 1.78 -14.71 6.61
N LYS A 58 1.83 -15.50 5.55
CA LYS A 58 2.93 -15.45 4.58
C LYS A 58 2.72 -14.28 3.63
N GLU A 59 3.81 -13.79 3.02
CA GLU A 59 3.78 -12.70 2.02
C GLU A 59 2.68 -12.89 0.97
N ARG A 60 2.52 -14.11 0.46
CA ARG A 60 1.48 -14.43 -0.53
C ARG A 60 0.06 -14.20 0.01
N GLU A 61 -0.20 -14.57 1.26
CA GLU A 61 -1.51 -14.41 1.89
C GLU A 61 -1.79 -12.93 2.16
N ILE A 62 -0.78 -12.20 2.64
CA ILE A 62 -0.83 -10.75 2.81
C ILE A 62 -1.16 -10.07 1.47
N TYR A 63 -0.52 -10.50 0.39
CA TYR A 63 -0.73 -9.93 -0.94
C TYR A 63 -2.15 -10.19 -1.45
N GLN A 64 -2.60 -11.44 -1.37
CA GLN A 64 -3.92 -11.85 -1.83
C GLN A 64 -5.02 -11.09 -1.08
N GLN A 65 -4.87 -10.92 0.24
CA GLN A 65 -5.81 -10.16 1.04
C GLN A 65 -5.77 -8.66 0.71
N GLY A 66 -4.57 -8.07 0.61
CA GLY A 66 -4.42 -6.66 0.26
C GLY A 66 -5.10 -6.32 -1.06
N ILE A 67 -4.84 -7.11 -2.10
CA ILE A 67 -5.48 -6.93 -3.42
C ILE A 67 -6.98 -7.19 -3.38
N ALA A 68 -7.46 -8.18 -2.63
CA ALA A 68 -8.90 -8.44 -2.50
C ALA A 68 -9.63 -7.23 -1.89
N LEU A 69 -9.09 -6.70 -0.78
CA LEU A 69 -9.65 -5.53 -0.10
C LEU A 69 -9.64 -4.28 -0.98
N ILE A 70 -8.53 -4.01 -1.68
CA ILE A 70 -8.44 -2.90 -2.64
C ILE A 70 -9.46 -3.08 -3.77
N ASN A 71 -9.69 -4.31 -4.23
CA ASN A 71 -10.62 -4.55 -5.33
C ASN A 71 -12.09 -4.30 -4.97
N GLU A 72 -12.44 -4.32 -3.69
CA GLU A 72 -13.75 -3.95 -3.16
C GLU A 72 -13.94 -2.42 -3.01
N CYS A 73 -12.88 -1.64 -3.20
CA CYS A 73 -12.92 -0.18 -3.09
C CYS A 73 -13.40 0.49 -4.39
N SER A 74 -13.75 1.77 -4.30
CA SER A 74 -14.06 2.61 -5.47
C SER A 74 -12.81 2.82 -6.35
N GLN A 75 -13.03 3.21 -7.61
CA GLN A 75 -11.93 3.49 -8.54
C GLN A 75 -11.00 4.60 -8.02
N GLU A 76 -11.55 5.61 -7.34
CA GLU A 76 -10.79 6.71 -6.75
C GLU A 76 -9.93 6.23 -5.57
N GLU A 77 -10.49 5.43 -4.66
CA GLU A 77 -9.74 4.83 -3.56
C GLU A 77 -8.63 3.90 -4.06
N LYS A 78 -8.90 3.08 -5.09
CA LYS A 78 -7.87 2.25 -5.74
C LYS A 78 -6.74 3.13 -6.28
N LEU A 79 -7.07 4.19 -7.02
CA LEU A 79 -6.08 5.11 -7.57
C LEU A 79 -5.23 5.74 -6.46
N ASN A 80 -5.86 6.22 -5.39
CA ASN A 80 -5.17 6.82 -4.24
C ASN A 80 -4.22 5.83 -3.56
N ALA A 81 -4.64 4.58 -3.36
CA ALA A 81 -3.78 3.54 -2.80
C ALA A 81 -2.49 3.35 -3.64
N PHE A 82 -2.62 3.28 -4.97
CA PHE A 82 -1.46 3.12 -5.84
C PHE A 82 -0.60 4.37 -5.97
N VAL A 83 -1.17 5.56 -5.79
CA VAL A 83 -0.40 6.80 -5.69
C VAL A 83 0.52 6.78 -4.46
N HIS A 84 0.03 6.29 -3.32
CA HIS A 84 0.87 6.14 -2.13
C HIS A 84 2.00 5.13 -2.34
N LEU A 85 1.67 3.95 -2.88
CA LEU A 85 2.69 2.93 -3.17
C LEU A 85 3.74 3.43 -4.17
N TYR A 86 3.32 4.15 -5.21
CA TYR A 86 4.22 4.78 -6.17
C TYR A 86 5.15 5.78 -5.47
N LYS A 87 4.61 6.71 -4.67
CA LYS A 87 5.42 7.70 -3.96
C LYS A 87 6.40 7.06 -2.99
N LEU A 88 5.98 6.02 -2.25
CA LEU A 88 6.86 5.28 -1.35
C LEU A 88 8.02 4.62 -2.10
N SER A 89 7.75 4.07 -3.30
CA SER A 89 8.81 3.47 -4.11
C SER A 89 9.85 4.48 -4.61
N GLU A 90 9.56 5.79 -4.62
CA GLU A 90 10.50 6.83 -5.03
C GLU A 90 11.42 7.32 -3.90
N VAL A 91 11.12 7.03 -2.63
CA VAL A 91 11.76 7.68 -1.47
C VAL A 91 13.25 7.34 -1.33
N ASP A 92 13.70 6.16 -1.79
CA ASP A 92 15.05 5.66 -1.46
C ASP A 92 16.09 5.73 -2.59
N GLY A 93 15.84 6.53 -3.63
CA GLY A 93 16.81 6.78 -4.72
C GLY A 93 17.17 5.58 -5.61
N SER A 94 16.87 4.35 -5.17
CA SER A 94 16.94 3.12 -5.96
C SER A 94 15.74 2.23 -5.66
N VAL A 95 14.89 2.00 -6.65
CA VAL A 95 13.74 1.11 -6.53
C VAL A 95 14.19 -0.34 -6.72
N HIS A 96 13.92 -1.21 -5.76
CA HIS A 96 14.28 -2.61 -5.86
C HIS A 96 13.37 -3.32 -6.88
N VAL A 97 13.91 -4.26 -7.67
CA VAL A 97 13.15 -4.92 -8.76
C VAL A 97 11.89 -5.63 -8.25
N LYS A 98 11.91 -6.09 -7.00
CA LYS A 98 10.75 -6.72 -6.34
C LYS A 98 9.63 -5.72 -6.06
N GLU A 99 9.97 -4.50 -5.67
CA GLU A 99 9.02 -3.42 -5.39
C GLU A 99 8.35 -2.95 -6.68
N VAL A 100 9.15 -2.71 -7.73
CA VAL A 100 8.63 -2.38 -9.06
C VAL A 100 7.67 -3.46 -9.55
N ARG A 101 8.06 -4.73 -9.37
CA ARG A 101 7.21 -5.86 -9.73
C ARG A 101 5.91 -5.84 -8.93
N LEU A 102 5.98 -5.75 -7.61
CA LEU A 102 4.80 -5.71 -6.75
C LEU A 102 3.85 -4.58 -7.19
N LEU A 103 4.36 -3.37 -7.39
CA LEU A 103 3.59 -2.19 -7.76
C LEU A 103 2.87 -2.39 -9.10
N LEU A 104 3.61 -2.74 -10.17
CA LEU A 104 3.03 -2.89 -11.51
C LEU A 104 2.02 -4.03 -11.58
N TYR A 105 2.29 -5.16 -10.91
CA TYR A 105 1.34 -6.27 -10.84
C TYR A 105 0.08 -5.87 -10.06
N SER A 106 0.21 -5.16 -8.95
CA SER A 106 -0.93 -4.72 -8.13
C SER A 106 -1.83 -3.75 -8.87
N ILE A 107 -1.24 -2.76 -9.56
CA ILE A 107 -1.96 -1.81 -10.42
C ILE A 107 -2.78 -2.56 -11.49
N LYS A 108 -2.13 -3.50 -12.18
CA LYS A 108 -2.79 -4.34 -13.18
C LYS A 108 -3.94 -5.17 -12.59
N MET A 109 -3.74 -5.76 -11.42
CA MET A 109 -4.75 -6.60 -10.75
C MET A 109 -5.94 -5.81 -10.20
N ALA A 110 -5.76 -4.52 -9.94
CA ALA A 110 -6.82 -3.63 -9.51
C ALA A 110 -7.61 -2.99 -10.67
N GLY A 111 -7.16 -3.19 -11.92
CA GLY A 111 -7.77 -2.57 -13.09
C GLY A 111 -7.54 -1.06 -13.16
N ILE A 112 -6.35 -0.61 -12.72
CA ILE A 112 -5.93 0.79 -12.76
C ILE A 112 -4.88 0.96 -13.87
N GLU A 113 -4.94 2.07 -14.59
CA GLU A 113 -3.92 2.44 -15.57
C GLU A 113 -2.71 3.08 -14.87
N PHE A 114 -1.50 2.59 -15.16
CA PHE A 114 -0.27 3.10 -14.53
C PHE A 114 -0.07 4.61 -14.77
N ASN A 115 -0.41 5.10 -15.97
CA ASN A 115 -0.28 6.51 -16.30
C ASN A 115 -1.20 7.40 -15.45
N ASP A 116 -2.37 6.89 -15.03
CA ASP A 116 -3.27 7.62 -14.15
C ASP A 116 -2.65 7.78 -12.75
N VAL A 117 -1.96 6.74 -12.26
CA VAL A 117 -1.22 6.78 -10.99
C VAL A 117 -0.13 7.85 -11.05
N VAL A 118 0.70 7.84 -12.08
CA VAL A 118 1.80 8.81 -12.26
C VAL A 118 1.25 10.24 -12.37
N ALA A 119 0.21 10.44 -13.19
CA ALA A 119 -0.40 11.75 -13.37
C ALA A 119 -1.04 12.28 -12.09
N HIS A 120 -1.66 11.42 -11.29
CA HIS A 120 -2.27 11.79 -10.02
C HIS A 120 -1.21 12.09 -8.95
N ALA A 121 -0.14 11.29 -8.88
CA ALA A 121 0.96 11.51 -7.96
C ALA A 121 1.63 12.88 -8.14
N ALA A 122 1.82 13.29 -9.40
CA ALA A 122 2.40 14.59 -9.77
C ALA A 122 1.54 15.81 -9.40
N ARG A 123 0.22 15.63 -9.24
CA ARG A 123 -0.71 16.70 -8.86
C ARG A 123 -0.88 16.85 -7.35
N ALA A 124 -0.61 15.79 -6.60
CA ALA A 124 -0.76 15.75 -5.14
C ALA A 124 0.47 16.34 -4.41
N ILE A 125 0.93 17.52 -4.85
CA ILE A 125 1.97 18.34 -4.20
C ILE A 125 1.28 19.46 -3.42
#